data_AF-A0A1B2HPL6-F1
#
_entry.id   AF-A0A1B2HPL6-F1
#
_cell.length_a   1.000
_cell.length_b   1.000
_cell.length_c   1.000
_cell.angle_alpha   90.00
_cell.angle_beta   90.00
_cell.angle_gamma   90.00
#
_symmetry.space_group_name_H-M   'P 1'
#
loop_
_entity.id
_entity.type
_entity.pdbx_description
1 polymer ?
#
loop_
_entity_poly.entity_id
_entity_poly.type
_entity_poly.pdbx_seq_one_letter_code
_entity_poly.pdbx_strand_id
1 'polypeptide(L)'
;MGCKRVLFSNDWYPALAAPNVDVVTESITEVTEHGLRTADGREHAADVLIWGTGFDVAGFRLPMRVTGRHGRDLAQVWGGRPRAHLGLTVPGFPGFFLVYGPNTNLGGSSIVTMIEAQCRYVVAAVRHLARTGAPPVEVRPEVAEEFDAEMRARLAGGVWSGCSSWYRADDGSITTNWPGSTREYLRRTGELADGLLEGAR
;
A
#
# COMPACT_ATOMS: atom_id res chain seq x y z
N MET A 1 -1.26 15.10 -13.74
CA MET A 1 -2.35 15.03 -12.73
C MET A 1 -2.76 13.58 -12.54
N GLY A 2 -3.07 13.15 -11.31
CA GLY A 2 -3.58 11.79 -11.01
C GLY A 2 -2.55 10.76 -10.51
N CYS A 3 -1.26 11.09 -10.49
CA CYS A 3 -0.21 10.20 -9.98
C CYS A 3 -0.11 10.20 -8.43
N LYS A 4 -0.70 11.22 -7.78
CA LYS A 4 -1.06 11.25 -6.36
C LYS A 4 -2.58 11.34 -6.24
N ARG A 5 -3.12 10.90 -5.10
CA ARG A 5 -4.57 10.99 -4.83
C ARG A 5 -4.98 12.47 -4.82
N VAL A 6 -6.02 12.80 -5.57
CA VAL A 6 -6.59 14.15 -5.57
C VAL A 6 -7.26 14.40 -4.23
N LEU A 7 -6.92 15.52 -3.61
CA LEU A 7 -7.57 16.00 -2.39
C LEU A 7 -8.72 16.92 -2.79
N PHE A 8 -9.82 16.84 -2.05
CA PHE A 8 -11.00 17.68 -2.25
C PHE A 8 -11.15 18.59 -1.04
N SER A 9 -11.21 19.89 -1.29
CA SER A 9 -11.49 20.90 -0.27
C SER A 9 -12.13 22.10 -0.94
N ASN A 10 -13.24 22.58 -0.37
CA ASN A 10 -13.86 23.83 -0.79
C ASN A 10 -13.16 25.04 -0.16
N ASP A 11 -12.41 24.82 0.92
CA ASP A 11 -11.87 25.89 1.76
C ASP A 11 -10.38 26.16 1.51
N TRP A 12 -9.68 25.24 0.83
CA TRP A 12 -8.22 25.35 0.63
C TRP A 12 -7.83 26.61 -0.14
N TYR A 13 -8.37 26.82 -1.35
CA TYR A 13 -8.02 28.00 -2.15
C TYR A 13 -8.48 29.32 -1.52
N PRO A 14 -9.71 29.43 -0.96
CA PRO A 14 -10.10 30.61 -0.19
C PRO A 14 -9.17 30.91 1.00
N ALA A 15 -8.71 29.88 1.72
CA ALA A 15 -7.78 30.07 2.83
C ALA A 15 -6.43 30.65 2.35
N LEU A 16 -5.89 30.18 1.23
CA LEU A 16 -4.64 30.72 0.67
C LEU A 16 -4.76 32.19 0.20
N ALA A 17 -5.96 32.67 -0.07
CA ALA A 17 -6.21 34.05 -0.52
C ALA A 17 -6.55 35.01 0.65
N ALA A 18 -6.67 34.50 1.88
CA ALA A 18 -7.03 35.31 3.03
C ALA A 18 -5.89 36.29 3.40
N PRO A 19 -6.21 37.52 3.85
CA PRO A 19 -5.19 38.54 4.13
C PRO A 19 -4.27 38.21 5.31
N ASN A 20 -4.61 37.18 6.09
CA ASN A 20 -3.87 36.72 7.26
C ASN A 20 -3.15 35.38 7.02
N VAL A 21 -2.98 34.99 5.76
CA VAL A 21 -2.29 33.74 5.37
C VAL A 21 -1.13 34.08 4.45
N ASP A 22 0.05 33.63 4.85
CA ASP A 22 1.26 33.69 4.03
C ASP A 22 1.59 32.29 3.50
N VAL A 23 1.87 32.20 2.19
CA VAL A 23 2.35 30.97 1.55
C VAL A 23 3.86 31.07 1.37
N VAL A 24 4.60 30.30 2.18
CA VAL A 24 6.07 30.25 2.16
C VAL A 24 6.49 28.99 1.40
N THR A 25 7.38 29.13 0.41
CA THR A 25 7.81 28.01 -0.45
C THR A 25 9.27 27.63 -0.26
N GLU A 26 10.01 28.44 0.48
CA GLU A 26 11.40 28.28 0.85
C GLU A 26 11.56 27.08 1.79
N SER A 27 12.65 26.32 1.61
CA SER A 27 12.95 25.17 2.46
C SER A 27 13.17 25.60 3.90
N ILE A 28 12.54 24.90 4.84
CA ILE A 28 12.79 25.05 6.27
C ILE A 28 14.15 24.44 6.60
N THR A 29 14.98 25.17 7.34
CA THR A 29 16.32 24.73 7.78
C THR A 29 16.38 24.40 9.26
N GLU A 30 15.57 25.05 10.09
CA GLU A 30 15.62 24.89 11.54
C GLU A 30 14.30 25.25 12.22
N VAL A 31 13.99 24.55 13.31
CA VAL A 31 12.97 24.98 14.29
C VAL A 31 13.69 25.77 15.38
N THR A 32 13.27 27.01 15.60
CA THR A 32 13.87 27.91 16.60
C THR A 32 13.00 27.98 17.85
N GLU A 33 13.49 28.66 18.89
CA GLU A 33 12.68 28.95 20.09
C GLU A 33 11.44 29.79 19.77
N HIS A 34 11.45 30.56 18.67
CA HIS A 34 10.40 31.52 18.33
C HIS A 34 9.60 31.12 17.08
N GLY A 35 9.95 30.05 16.38
CA GLY A 35 9.25 29.59 15.18
C GLY A 35 10.10 28.74 14.24
N LEU A 36 10.15 29.13 12.95
CA LEU A 36 10.87 28.41 11.89
C LEU A 36 11.84 29.32 11.15
N ARG A 37 13.02 28.79 10.81
CA ARG A 37 13.96 29.45 9.91
C ARG A 37 13.93 28.81 8.53
N THR A 38 13.92 29.63 7.50
CA THR A 38 13.99 29.21 6.09
C THR A 38 15.40 29.40 5.51
N ALA A 39 15.67 28.77 4.37
CA ALA A 39 16.99 28.73 3.74
C ALA A 39 17.52 30.11 3.27
N ASP A 40 16.63 31.08 3.09
CA ASP A 40 16.97 32.49 2.83
C ASP A 40 17.42 33.26 4.09
N GLY A 41 17.42 32.59 5.26
CA GLY A 41 17.80 33.17 6.55
C GLY A 41 16.66 33.89 7.27
N ARG A 42 15.45 33.93 6.69
CA ARG A 42 14.29 34.55 7.33
C ARG A 42 13.77 33.68 8.48
N GLU A 43 13.34 34.33 9.55
CA GLU A 43 12.65 33.68 10.66
C GLU A 43 11.16 34.01 10.62
N HIS A 44 10.34 32.98 10.67
CA HIS A 44 8.88 33.03 10.70
C HIS A 44 8.42 32.71 12.12
N ALA A 45 8.04 33.74 12.86
CA ALA A 45 7.56 33.59 14.23
C ALA A 45 6.24 32.81 14.27
N ALA A 46 6.13 31.86 15.19
CA ALA A 46 4.92 31.08 15.37
C ALA A 46 4.78 30.60 16.82
N ASP A 47 3.59 30.80 17.40
CA ASP A 47 3.26 30.27 18.73
C ASP A 47 2.93 28.77 18.69
N VAL A 48 2.47 28.27 17.55
CA VAL A 48 2.03 26.88 17.34
C VAL A 48 2.55 26.35 16.01
N LEU A 49 3.14 25.16 16.04
CA LEU A 49 3.57 24.42 14.86
C LEU A 49 2.68 23.18 14.65
N ILE A 50 2.16 23.02 13.43
CA ILE A 50 1.33 21.87 13.03
C ILE A 50 2.09 21.05 11.98
N TRP A 51 2.44 19.80 12.30
CA TRP A 51 3.11 18.90 11.35
C TRP A 51 2.12 18.18 10.42
N GLY A 52 1.93 18.74 9.23
CA GLY A 52 1.19 18.12 8.12
C GLY A 52 2.05 17.23 7.22
N THR A 53 2.93 16.39 7.77
CA THR A 53 3.98 15.66 7.02
C THR A 53 3.51 14.40 6.29
N GLY A 54 2.26 13.97 6.47
CA GLY A 54 1.67 12.82 5.77
C GLY A 54 1.97 11.48 6.42
N PHE A 55 2.21 10.45 5.60
CA PHE A 55 2.35 9.05 6.05
C PHE A 55 3.58 8.39 5.41
N ASP A 56 4.31 7.58 6.19
CA ASP A 56 5.27 6.63 5.65
C ASP A 56 4.54 5.40 5.12
N VAL A 57 4.41 5.34 3.79
CA VAL A 57 3.78 4.23 3.07
C VAL A 57 4.80 3.28 2.44
N ALA A 58 6.10 3.57 2.57
CA ALA A 58 7.15 2.81 1.93
C ALA A 58 7.49 1.54 2.74
N GLY A 59 7.42 0.38 2.08
CA GLY A 59 8.01 -0.86 2.58
C GLY A 59 7.11 -1.79 3.40
N PHE A 60 5.79 -1.56 3.49
CA PHE A 60 4.84 -2.49 4.16
C PHE A 60 5.39 -3.06 5.49
N ARG A 61 5.73 -2.18 6.42
CA ARG A 61 6.29 -2.60 7.72
C ARG A 61 5.17 -3.13 8.60
N LEU A 62 5.13 -4.44 8.79
CA LEU A 62 4.24 -5.04 9.79
C LEU A 62 4.78 -4.70 11.20
N PRO A 63 3.90 -4.41 12.18
CA PRO A 63 4.33 -4.09 13.55
C PRO A 63 4.85 -5.30 14.32
N MET A 64 4.98 -6.45 13.65
CA MET A 64 5.35 -7.73 14.23
C MET A 64 6.23 -8.51 13.26
N ARG A 65 7.04 -9.40 13.82
CA ARG A 65 7.81 -10.38 13.03
C ARG A 65 6.90 -11.52 12.60
N VAL A 66 6.92 -11.87 11.31
CA VAL A 66 6.16 -12.99 10.75
C VAL A 66 7.13 -14.03 10.22
N THR A 67 7.03 -15.25 10.73
CA THR A 67 7.88 -16.38 10.36
C THR A 67 7.05 -17.44 9.64
N GLY A 68 7.46 -17.80 8.43
CA GLY A 68 6.82 -18.82 7.59
C GLY A 68 7.48 -20.19 7.70
N ARG A 69 7.25 -21.04 6.70
CA ARG A 69 7.85 -22.38 6.59
C ARG A 69 9.38 -22.31 6.65
N HIS A 70 9.96 -23.31 7.29
CA HIS A 70 11.42 -23.45 7.48
C HIS A 70 12.09 -22.25 8.19
N GLY A 71 11.34 -21.51 9.01
CA GLY A 71 11.88 -20.40 9.78
C GLY A 71 12.14 -19.12 8.97
N ARG A 72 11.62 -19.03 7.74
CA ARG A 72 11.84 -17.86 6.87
C ARG A 72 11.11 -16.64 7.40
N ASP A 73 11.81 -15.53 7.51
CA ASP A 73 11.26 -14.25 7.92
C ASP A 73 10.62 -13.51 6.73
N LEU A 74 9.42 -12.97 6.91
CA LEU A 74 8.68 -12.29 5.84
C LEU A 74 9.40 -11.05 5.32
N ALA A 75 10.02 -10.25 6.20
CA ALA A 75 10.74 -9.06 5.78
C ALA A 75 11.96 -9.42 4.93
N GLN A 76 12.66 -10.52 5.27
CA GLN A 76 13.75 -11.06 4.46
C GLN A 76 13.25 -11.59 3.10
N VAL A 77 12.11 -12.29 3.08
CA VAL A 77 11.51 -12.80 1.82
C VAL A 77 11.11 -11.67 0.88
N TRP A 78 10.60 -10.56 1.42
CA TRP A 78 10.29 -9.36 0.65
C TRP A 78 11.54 -8.62 0.19
N GLY A 79 12.61 -8.60 0.96
CA GLY A 79 13.89 -8.02 0.53
C GLY A 79 13.77 -6.56 0.08
N GLY A 80 12.91 -5.78 0.76
CA GLY A 80 12.60 -4.39 0.39
C GLY A 80 11.51 -4.21 -0.67
N ARG A 81 11.06 -5.29 -1.31
CA ARG A 81 9.96 -5.27 -2.29
C ARG A 81 8.79 -6.17 -1.84
N PRO A 82 7.85 -5.61 -1.07
CA PRO A 82 6.66 -6.32 -0.63
C PRO A 82 5.86 -6.88 -1.81
N ARG A 83 5.50 -8.16 -1.74
CA ARG A 83 4.69 -8.86 -2.74
C ARG A 83 3.76 -9.87 -2.09
N ALA A 84 2.53 -9.95 -2.59
CA ALA A 84 1.54 -10.93 -2.18
C ALA A 84 0.56 -11.16 -3.34
N HIS A 85 0.16 -12.41 -3.55
CA HIS A 85 -0.86 -12.73 -4.53
C HIS A 85 -2.19 -12.09 -4.12
N LEU A 86 -2.77 -11.29 -5.02
CA LEU A 86 -3.95 -10.45 -4.77
C LEU A 86 -3.82 -9.50 -3.56
N GLY A 87 -2.60 -9.25 -3.08
CA GLY A 87 -2.36 -8.53 -1.82
C GLY A 87 -2.79 -9.28 -0.56
N LEU A 88 -3.08 -10.58 -0.66
CA LEU A 88 -3.69 -11.41 0.38
C LEU A 88 -2.73 -12.48 0.90
N THR A 89 -2.13 -13.28 0.00
CA THR A 89 -1.37 -14.49 0.39
C THR A 89 0.08 -14.44 -0.09
N VAL A 90 1.00 -14.98 0.71
CA VAL A 90 2.44 -14.98 0.41
C VAL A 90 2.96 -16.43 0.32
N PRO A 91 3.67 -16.84 -0.75
CA PRO A 91 4.28 -18.16 -0.83
C PRO A 91 5.24 -18.43 0.34
N GLY A 92 5.15 -19.59 0.95
CA GLY A 92 5.92 -19.97 2.13
C GLY A 92 5.27 -19.61 3.46
N PHE A 93 4.11 -18.96 3.47
CA PHE A 93 3.39 -18.50 4.67
C PHE A 93 1.97 -19.08 4.70
N PRO A 94 1.82 -20.39 4.98
CA PRO A 94 0.52 -21.07 4.96
C PRO A 94 -0.40 -20.55 6.06
N GLY A 95 -1.68 -20.34 5.73
CA GLY A 95 -2.69 -19.81 6.65
C GLY A 95 -2.49 -18.33 7.04
N PHE A 96 -1.50 -17.65 6.47
CA PHE A 96 -1.27 -16.22 6.68
C PHE A 96 -1.97 -15.39 5.59
N PHE A 97 -2.76 -14.42 6.03
CA PHE A 97 -3.47 -13.50 5.15
C PHE A 97 -3.18 -12.06 5.55
N LEU A 98 -2.89 -11.23 4.55
CA LEU A 98 -2.82 -9.78 4.65
C LEU A 98 -4.18 -9.19 4.26
N VAL A 99 -4.60 -8.15 4.96
CA VAL A 99 -5.67 -7.26 4.52
C VAL A 99 -5.04 -5.93 4.20
N TYR A 100 -5.42 -5.34 3.08
CA TYR A 100 -4.81 -4.16 2.51
C TYR A 100 -3.30 -4.32 2.23
N GLY A 101 -2.89 -5.52 1.79
CA GLY A 101 -1.50 -5.83 1.45
C GLY A 101 -1.00 -5.20 0.14
N PRO A 102 0.22 -5.58 -0.32
CA PRO A 102 0.82 -5.05 -1.53
C PRO A 102 -0.09 -5.13 -2.77
N ASN A 103 0.01 -4.13 -3.64
CA ASN A 103 -0.76 -3.98 -4.87
C ASN A 103 -2.29 -3.94 -4.69
N THR A 104 -2.79 -3.35 -3.60
CA THR A 104 -4.24 -3.21 -3.34
C THR A 104 -4.72 -1.76 -3.16
N ASN A 105 -3.81 -0.79 -3.04
CA ASN A 105 -4.17 0.60 -2.88
C ASN A 105 -4.72 1.22 -4.18
N LEU A 106 -5.66 2.16 -4.04
CA LEU A 106 -6.39 2.77 -5.15
C LEU A 106 -6.14 4.28 -5.24
N GLY A 107 -6.02 4.79 -6.46
CA GLY A 107 -5.86 6.22 -6.73
C GLY A 107 -7.16 7.04 -6.62
N GLY A 108 -8.31 6.45 -6.98
CA GLY A 108 -9.58 7.19 -7.08
C GLY A 108 -10.86 6.41 -6.72
N SER A 109 -10.75 5.14 -6.32
CA SER A 109 -11.90 4.29 -5.96
C SER A 109 -11.96 4.05 -4.44
N SER A 110 -13.05 3.43 -3.97
CA SER A 110 -13.23 3.11 -2.56
C SER A 110 -12.31 1.97 -2.12
N ILE A 111 -11.43 2.24 -1.15
CA ILE A 111 -10.60 1.20 -0.55
C ILE A 111 -11.41 0.22 0.30
N VAL A 112 -12.53 0.67 0.86
CA VAL A 112 -13.45 -0.18 1.64
C VAL A 112 -13.94 -1.35 0.79
N THR A 113 -14.24 -1.12 -0.49
CA THR A 113 -14.66 -2.20 -1.41
C THR A 113 -13.57 -3.26 -1.58
N MET A 114 -12.29 -2.87 -1.60
CA MET A 114 -11.16 -3.81 -1.68
C MET A 114 -11.06 -4.62 -0.38
N ILE A 115 -11.15 -3.95 0.77
CA ILE A 115 -11.07 -4.57 2.09
C ILE A 115 -12.23 -5.55 2.30
N GLU A 116 -13.46 -5.19 1.95
CA GLU A 116 -14.61 -6.10 2.04
C GLU A 116 -14.42 -7.34 1.17
N ALA A 117 -13.88 -7.19 -0.03
CA ALA A 117 -13.56 -8.30 -0.92
C ALA A 117 -12.51 -9.23 -0.30
N GLN A 118 -11.45 -8.67 0.29
CA GLN A 118 -10.41 -9.39 1.02
C GLN A 118 -10.97 -10.12 2.24
N CYS A 119 -11.80 -9.46 3.06
CA CYS A 119 -12.44 -10.09 4.21
C CYS A 119 -13.34 -11.26 3.80
N ARG A 120 -14.15 -11.10 2.74
CA ARG A 120 -14.96 -12.21 2.20
C ARG A 120 -14.10 -13.39 1.76
N TYR A 121 -12.98 -13.12 1.10
CA TYR A 121 -12.02 -14.13 0.68
C TYR A 121 -11.43 -14.91 1.86
N VAL A 122 -10.95 -14.19 2.88
CA VAL A 122 -10.38 -14.80 4.10
C VAL A 122 -11.44 -15.63 4.84
N VAL A 123 -12.67 -15.13 4.96
CA VAL A 123 -13.78 -15.88 5.58
C VAL A 123 -14.10 -17.15 4.78
N ALA A 124 -14.10 -17.09 3.45
CA ALA A 124 -14.30 -18.27 2.60
C ALA A 124 -13.19 -19.32 2.81
N ALA A 125 -11.94 -18.89 2.92
CA ALA A 125 -10.79 -19.77 3.17
C ALA A 125 -10.91 -20.46 4.54
N VAL A 126 -11.21 -19.70 5.59
CA VAL A 126 -11.40 -20.24 6.95
C VAL A 126 -12.57 -21.22 6.99
N ARG A 127 -13.70 -20.89 6.34
CA ARG A 127 -14.86 -21.80 6.23
C ARG A 127 -14.56 -23.05 5.42
N HIS A 128 -13.70 -22.98 4.42
CA HIS A 128 -13.25 -24.17 3.68
C HIS A 128 -12.46 -25.09 4.62
N LEU A 129 -11.43 -24.58 5.29
CA LEU A 129 -10.61 -25.32 6.24
C LEU A 129 -11.45 -25.98 7.34
N ALA A 130 -12.38 -25.23 7.94
CA ALA A 130 -13.25 -25.74 9.00
C ALA A 130 -14.20 -26.87 8.53
N ARG A 131 -14.62 -26.86 7.25
CA ARG A 131 -15.54 -27.88 6.70
C ARG A 131 -14.81 -29.12 6.22
N THR A 132 -13.62 -28.98 5.65
CA THR A 132 -12.91 -30.08 4.97
C THR A 132 -11.81 -30.69 5.83
N GLY A 133 -11.33 -29.99 6.86
CA GLY A 133 -10.12 -30.38 7.58
C GLY A 133 -8.86 -30.34 6.73
N ALA A 134 -8.88 -29.62 5.59
CA ALA A 134 -7.74 -29.50 4.70
C ALA A 134 -6.55 -28.79 5.37
N PRO A 135 -5.32 -29.00 4.86
CA PRO A 135 -4.16 -28.21 5.28
C PRO A 135 -4.38 -26.71 5.10
N PRO A 136 -3.68 -25.85 5.87
CA PRO A 136 -3.82 -24.40 5.75
C PRO A 136 -3.59 -23.92 4.31
N VAL A 137 -4.45 -23.00 3.88
CA VAL A 137 -4.44 -22.41 2.54
C VAL A 137 -3.11 -21.68 2.28
N GLU A 138 -2.52 -21.92 1.12
CA GLU A 138 -1.28 -21.30 0.67
C GLU A 138 -1.28 -21.11 -0.85
N VAL A 139 -0.74 -19.98 -1.32
CA VAL A 139 -0.57 -19.74 -2.75
C VAL A 139 0.66 -20.45 -3.30
N ARG A 140 0.47 -21.12 -4.42
CA ARG A 140 1.56 -21.72 -5.20
C ARG A 140 2.59 -20.66 -5.63
N PRO A 141 3.90 -20.91 -5.47
CA PRO A 141 4.95 -19.95 -5.85
C PRO A 141 4.82 -19.39 -7.27
N GLU A 142 4.52 -20.23 -8.25
CA GLU A 142 4.34 -19.89 -9.67
C GLU A 142 3.16 -18.93 -9.89
N VAL A 143 2.03 -19.14 -9.20
CA VAL A 143 0.85 -18.28 -9.29
C VAL A 143 1.12 -16.90 -8.68
N ALA A 144 1.91 -16.87 -7.60
CA ALA A 144 2.33 -15.60 -7.00
C ALA A 144 3.32 -14.84 -7.90
N GLU A 145 4.25 -15.56 -8.56
CA GLU A 145 5.22 -14.96 -9.46
C GLU A 145 4.56 -14.42 -10.74
N GLU A 146 3.64 -15.17 -11.33
CA GLU A 146 2.83 -14.71 -12.47
C GLU A 146 2.05 -13.44 -12.15
N PHE A 147 1.43 -13.39 -10.96
CA PHE A 147 0.73 -12.20 -10.49
C PHE A 147 1.68 -11.01 -10.28
N ASP A 148 2.84 -11.23 -9.68
CA ASP A 148 3.85 -10.18 -9.46
C ASP A 148 4.35 -9.61 -10.80
N ALA A 149 4.66 -10.47 -11.77
CA ALA A 149 5.07 -10.08 -13.11
C ALA A 149 3.97 -9.27 -13.82
N GLU A 150 2.71 -9.70 -13.71
CA GLU A 150 1.56 -8.96 -14.23
C GLU A 150 1.46 -7.56 -13.61
N MET A 151 1.54 -7.44 -12.29
CA MET A 151 1.44 -6.16 -11.59
C MET A 151 2.57 -5.21 -12.00
N ARG A 152 3.81 -5.74 -12.08
CA ARG A 152 4.97 -4.96 -12.55
C ARG A 152 4.76 -4.42 -13.95
N ALA A 153 4.34 -5.26 -14.89
CA ALA A 153 4.11 -4.86 -16.27
C ALA A 153 3.02 -3.77 -16.38
N ARG A 154 1.90 -3.96 -15.68
CA ARG A 154 0.77 -3.02 -15.69
C ARG A 154 1.10 -1.68 -15.03
N LEU A 155 1.89 -1.69 -13.95
CA LEU A 155 2.25 -0.48 -13.21
C LEU A 155 3.39 0.30 -13.89
N ALA A 156 4.29 -0.36 -14.61
CA ALA A 156 5.37 0.29 -15.35
C ALA A 156 4.85 1.32 -16.37
N GLY A 157 3.75 1.01 -17.07
CA GLY A 157 3.09 1.91 -18.02
C GLY A 157 2.00 2.81 -17.43
N GLY A 158 1.77 2.76 -16.12
CA GLY A 158 0.64 3.42 -15.47
C GLY A 158 0.89 4.88 -15.08
N VAL A 159 -0.18 5.60 -14.72
CA VAL A 159 -0.09 7.02 -14.32
C VAL A 159 0.81 7.26 -13.09
N TRP A 160 1.03 6.22 -12.28
CA TRP A 160 1.89 6.26 -11.08
C TRP A 160 3.40 6.17 -11.40
N SER A 161 3.79 5.74 -12.60
CA SER A 161 5.20 5.69 -13.01
C SER A 161 5.72 7.04 -13.54
N GLY A 162 4.81 7.94 -13.95
CA GLY A 162 5.12 9.23 -14.56
C GLY A 162 5.43 10.37 -13.59
N CYS A 163 5.50 10.14 -12.28
CA CYS A 163 5.85 11.19 -11.32
C CYS A 163 6.61 10.69 -10.09
N SER A 164 7.36 11.60 -9.45
CA SER A 164 7.90 11.36 -8.11
C SER A 164 6.73 11.27 -7.11
N SER A 165 6.51 10.07 -6.58
CA SER A 165 5.47 9.81 -5.59
C SER A 165 5.96 8.78 -4.58
N TRP A 166 5.35 8.80 -3.40
CA TRP A 166 5.58 7.86 -2.30
C TRP A 166 5.29 6.38 -2.68
N TYR A 167 4.69 6.14 -3.84
CA TYR A 167 4.37 4.79 -4.32
C TYR A 167 5.53 4.12 -5.07
N ARG A 168 6.55 4.89 -5.47
CA ARG A 168 7.70 4.40 -6.22
C ARG A 168 8.89 4.22 -5.27
N ALA A 169 9.38 3.00 -5.16
CA ALA A 169 10.62 2.70 -4.45
C ALA A 169 11.85 3.20 -5.22
N ASP A 170 13.01 3.22 -4.56
CA ASP A 170 14.27 3.69 -5.15
C ASP A 170 14.67 2.89 -6.40
N ASP A 171 14.31 1.62 -6.47
CA ASP A 171 14.50 0.74 -7.64
C ASP A 171 13.48 0.97 -8.76
N GLY A 172 12.56 1.93 -8.58
CA GLY A 172 11.49 2.27 -9.51
C GLY A 172 10.27 1.35 -9.45
N SER A 173 10.24 0.35 -8.56
CA SER A 173 9.10 -0.54 -8.41
C SER A 173 7.91 0.16 -7.72
N ILE A 174 6.70 -0.26 -8.09
CA ILE A 174 5.45 0.19 -7.47
C ILE A 174 4.79 -1.04 -6.84
N THR A 175 4.87 -1.15 -5.52
CA THR A 175 4.38 -2.31 -4.76
C THR A 175 3.07 -2.03 -4.03
N THR A 176 2.60 -0.78 -4.06
CA THR A 176 1.43 -0.34 -3.28
C THR A 176 0.13 -0.42 -4.04
N ASN A 177 0.13 0.04 -5.31
CA ASN A 177 -1.10 0.32 -6.04
C ASN A 177 -1.62 -0.87 -6.83
N TRP A 178 -2.95 -0.97 -6.89
CA TRP A 178 -3.71 -1.83 -7.79
C TRP A 178 -3.91 -1.11 -9.13
N PRO A 179 -3.42 -1.66 -10.27
CA PRO A 179 -3.56 -1.04 -11.58
C PRO A 179 -4.92 -1.31 -12.27
N GLY A 180 -5.79 -2.11 -11.65
CA GLY A 180 -7.06 -2.51 -12.23
C GLY A 180 -8.27 -1.74 -11.71
N SER A 181 -9.45 -2.15 -12.17
CA SER A 181 -10.72 -1.67 -11.60
C SER A 181 -11.08 -2.42 -10.33
N THR A 182 -11.94 -1.84 -9.48
CA THR A 182 -12.52 -2.55 -8.33
C THR A 182 -13.35 -3.75 -8.76
N ARG A 183 -14.05 -3.66 -9.91
CA ARG A 183 -14.80 -4.78 -10.50
C ARG A 183 -13.88 -5.95 -10.86
N GLU A 184 -12.72 -5.65 -11.43
CA GLU A 184 -11.71 -6.66 -11.73
C GLU A 184 -11.22 -7.34 -10.44
N TYR A 185 -10.92 -6.56 -9.40
CA TYR A 185 -10.48 -7.10 -8.13
C TYR A 185 -11.54 -8.00 -7.49
N LEU A 186 -12.80 -7.53 -7.43
CA LEU A 186 -13.95 -8.29 -6.93
C LEU A 186 -14.11 -9.64 -7.64
N ARG A 187 -13.91 -9.66 -8.97
CA ARG A 187 -13.94 -10.91 -9.75
C ARG A 187 -12.79 -11.84 -9.36
N ARG A 188 -11.56 -11.31 -9.27
CA ARG A 188 -10.37 -12.10 -8.91
C ARG A 188 -10.42 -12.64 -7.48
N THR A 189 -11.14 -11.98 -6.57
CA THR A 189 -11.38 -12.44 -5.19
C THR A 189 -12.74 -13.09 -4.98
N GLY A 190 -13.51 -13.34 -6.05
CA GLY A 190 -14.88 -13.84 -5.96
C GLY A 190 -14.95 -15.32 -5.57
N GLU A 191 -13.91 -16.07 -5.93
CA GLU A 191 -13.74 -17.48 -5.60
C GLU A 191 -12.36 -17.65 -4.95
N LEU A 192 -12.22 -18.65 -4.08
CA LEU A 192 -10.89 -19.05 -3.61
C LEU A 192 -10.10 -19.49 -4.84
N ALA A 193 -8.99 -18.81 -5.13
CA ALA A 193 -8.24 -19.11 -6.35
C ALA A 193 -7.92 -20.61 -6.43
N ASP A 194 -8.13 -21.23 -7.59
CA ASP A 194 -7.88 -22.66 -7.80
C ASP A 194 -6.44 -23.07 -7.43
N GLY A 195 -5.50 -22.13 -7.47
CA GLY A 195 -4.10 -22.28 -7.05
C GLY A 195 -3.81 -22.16 -5.55
N LEU A 196 -4.82 -22.07 -4.69
CA LEU A 196 -4.69 -22.05 -3.22
C LEU A 196 -4.90 -23.41 -2.55
N LEU A 197 -5.36 -24.41 -3.32
CA LEU A 197 -5.80 -25.71 -2.81
C LEU A 197 -4.72 -26.80 -2.90
N GLU A 198 -3.46 -26.44 -3.07
CA GLU A 198 -2.39 -27.43 -2.98
C GLU A 198 -2.13 -27.82 -1.52
N GLY A 199 -2.76 -28.94 -1.14
CA GLY A 199 -2.40 -29.71 0.04
C GLY A 199 -0.99 -30.25 -0.14
N ALA A 200 -0.04 -29.61 0.56
CA ALA A 200 1.29 -30.14 0.79
C ALA A 200 1.18 -31.62 1.23
N ARG A 201 1.68 -32.52 0.39
CA ARG A 201 2.09 -33.87 0.80
C ARG A 201 3.41 -33.79 1.54
#